data_AF-T1K468-F1
#
_entry.id   AF-T1K468-F1
#
_cell.length_a   1.000
_cell.length_b   1.000
_cell.length_c   1.000
_cell.angle_alpha   90.00
_cell.angle_beta   90.00
_cell.angle_gamma   90.00
#
_symmetry.space_group_name_H-M   'P 1'
#
loop_
_entity.id
_entity.type
_entity.pdbx_description
1 polymer ?
#
loop_
_entity_poly.entity_id
_entity_poly.type
_entity_poly.pdbx_seq_one_letter_code
_entity_poly.pdbx_strand_id
1 'polypeptide(L)'
;MINSLSHSVSLCLIVLVVNSSNCAPQATPNRQGGFSGQLQGPPQPPQINWGKCPQLEPVESDKKAKADIISSCLKSIALPENMTQETVEKHRTEVARCALNAENWFTEDGKYRYDKAESEIKAKKLSQEVEPQILRQHGECRKEAEGQFPSGIAQIQLYQACMDYHISQICGITIVGPSSPQ
;
A
#
# COMPACT_ATOMS: atom_id res chain seq x y z
N MET A 1 -2.85 11.32 0.90
CA MET A 1 -2.87 10.33 -0.21
C MET A 1 -1.50 9.83 -0.61
N ILE A 2 -0.45 10.65 -0.55
CA ILE A 2 0.92 10.17 -0.73
C ILE A 2 1.56 9.70 0.59
N ASN A 3 1.11 10.24 1.73
CA ASN A 3 1.22 9.53 3.02
C ASN A 3 0.33 8.28 3.06
N SER A 4 -0.46 8.06 1.98
CA SER A 4 -1.21 6.82 1.74
C SER A 4 -0.62 5.90 0.65
N LEU A 5 0.29 6.39 -0.20
CA LEU A 5 1.10 5.57 -1.11
C LEU A 5 2.08 4.67 -0.35
N SER A 6 2.43 5.04 0.88
CA SER A 6 3.12 4.14 1.80
C SER A 6 2.25 2.94 2.24
N HIS A 7 0.92 3.00 2.10
CA HIS A 7 0.05 1.85 2.39
C HIS A 7 0.00 0.83 1.26
N SER A 8 0.11 1.21 -0.02
CA SER A 8 0.07 0.20 -1.09
C SER A 8 1.35 -0.62 -1.20
N VAL A 9 2.51 -0.04 -0.84
CA VAL A 9 3.75 -0.83 -0.76
C VAL A 9 3.77 -1.72 0.49
N SER A 10 3.10 -1.32 1.58
CA SER A 10 3.13 -2.07 2.84
C SER A 10 1.95 -3.04 3.03
N LEU A 11 0.84 -2.92 2.29
CA LEU A 11 -0.25 -3.92 2.29
C LEU A 11 -0.06 -5.04 1.26
N CYS A 12 0.77 -4.86 0.23
CA CYS A 12 1.05 -5.90 -0.76
C CYS A 12 2.15 -6.90 -0.35
N LEU A 13 2.79 -6.75 0.81
CA LEU A 13 3.91 -7.61 1.25
C LEU A 13 3.52 -8.78 2.17
N ILE A 14 2.23 -9.08 2.33
CA ILE A 14 1.77 -10.31 3.00
C ILE A 14 0.88 -11.14 2.08
N VAL A 15 1.44 -11.57 0.95
CA VAL A 15 0.97 -12.76 0.24
C VAL A 15 2.19 -13.62 -0.07
N LEU A 16 2.68 -14.30 0.96
CA LEU A 16 3.57 -15.44 0.82
C LEU A 16 2.75 -16.71 1.09
N VAL A 17 2.89 -17.63 0.13
CA VAL A 17 2.74 -19.09 0.18
C VAL A 17 1.37 -19.66 0.55
N VAL A 18 0.64 -20.08 -0.48
CA VAL A 18 -0.08 -21.36 -0.42
C VAL A 18 0.49 -22.27 -1.50
N ASN A 19 1.37 -23.16 -1.07
CA ASN A 19 1.82 -24.33 -1.82
C ASN A 19 0.61 -25.21 -2.12
N SER A 20 0.39 -25.49 -3.40
CA SER A 20 -0.41 -26.65 -3.84
C SER A 20 0.52 -27.62 -4.55
N SER A 21 0.85 -28.67 -3.81
CA SER A 21 1.64 -29.82 -4.17
C SER A 21 1.23 -30.45 -5.51
N ASN A 22 2.20 -30.67 -6.40
CA ASN A 22 2.27 -31.87 -7.24
C ASN A 22 3.68 -32.00 -7.84
N CYS A 23 4.56 -32.73 -7.14
CA CYS A 23 5.61 -33.50 -7.79
C CYS A 23 5.89 -34.74 -6.94
N ALA A 24 5.64 -35.89 -7.56
CA ALA A 24 5.92 -37.22 -7.03
C ALA A 24 7.43 -37.44 -6.80
N PRO A 25 7.83 -38.41 -5.96
CA PRO A 25 9.21 -38.58 -5.54
C PRO A 25 10.03 -39.30 -6.62
N GLN A 26 11.12 -38.70 -7.09
CA GLN A 26 12.23 -39.43 -7.69
C GLN A 26 13.42 -39.39 -6.74
N ALA A 27 13.76 -40.56 -6.22
CA ALA A 27 15.00 -40.83 -5.52
C ALA A 27 16.17 -40.77 -6.50
N THR A 28 17.27 -40.12 -6.10
CA THR A 28 18.65 -40.58 -6.37
C THR A 28 19.64 -39.80 -5.49
N PRO A 29 20.82 -40.39 -5.17
CA PRO A 29 21.53 -40.10 -3.95
C PRO A 29 22.70 -39.12 -4.10
N ASN A 30 22.97 -38.46 -2.98
CA ASN A 30 24.29 -38.00 -2.52
C ASN A 30 25.07 -37.05 -3.44
N ARG A 31 24.98 -35.75 -3.14
CA ARG A 31 26.06 -34.81 -3.42
C ARG A 31 26.27 -33.93 -2.18
N GLN A 32 27.29 -34.27 -1.41
CA GLN A 32 27.87 -33.41 -0.38
C GLN A 32 28.34 -32.11 -1.04
N GLY A 33 27.53 -31.06 -0.91
CA GLY A 33 27.92 -29.68 -1.15
C GLY A 33 27.73 -28.93 0.16
N GLY A 34 28.82 -28.54 0.81
CA GLY A 34 28.79 -27.78 2.04
C GLY A 34 28.01 -26.47 1.84
N PHE A 35 26.89 -26.33 2.55
CA PHE A 35 26.28 -25.04 2.78
C PHE A 35 27.19 -24.26 3.72
N SER A 36 28.11 -23.48 3.14
CA SER A 36 28.64 -22.29 3.81
C SER A 36 27.49 -21.30 3.91
N GLY A 37 26.63 -21.47 4.92
CA GLY A 37 25.60 -20.51 5.27
C GLY A 37 26.28 -19.22 5.72
N GLN A 38 26.58 -18.33 4.77
CA GLN A 38 26.80 -16.94 5.12
C GLN A 38 25.49 -16.43 5.71
N LEU A 39 25.54 -16.05 6.98
CA LEU A 39 24.52 -15.25 7.66
C LEU A 39 24.28 -14.00 6.79
N GLN A 40 23.28 -14.05 5.92
CA GLN A 40 22.78 -12.85 5.28
C GLN A 40 22.24 -11.99 6.41
N GLY A 41 22.83 -10.78 6.56
CA GLY A 41 22.33 -9.79 7.50
C GLY A 41 20.84 -9.50 7.25
N PRO A 42 20.17 -8.80 8.18
CA PRO A 42 18.74 -8.51 8.04
C PRO A 42 18.46 -7.90 6.65
N PRO A 43 17.39 -8.36 5.96
CA PRO A 43 17.07 -7.87 4.62
C PRO A 43 16.95 -6.34 4.68
N GLN A 44 17.71 -5.66 3.83
CA GLN A 44 17.62 -4.21 3.75
C GLN A 44 16.28 -3.83 3.11
N PRO A 45 15.62 -2.75 3.59
CA PRO A 45 14.42 -2.24 2.95
C PRO A 45 14.69 -1.94 1.47
N PRO A 46 13.73 -2.22 0.57
CA PRO A 46 13.86 -1.85 -0.83
C PRO A 46 14.06 -0.33 -0.94
N GLN A 47 14.97 0.11 -1.80
CA GLN A 47 15.08 1.52 -2.11
C GLN A 47 14.05 1.86 -3.20
N ILE A 48 13.47 3.06 -3.13
CA ILE A 48 12.45 3.51 -4.09
C ILE A 48 13.01 4.69 -4.86
N ASN A 49 13.00 4.58 -6.19
CA ASN A 49 13.23 5.71 -7.08
C ASN A 49 11.88 6.36 -7.38
N TRP A 50 11.71 7.61 -6.91
CA TRP A 50 10.48 8.38 -7.06
C TRP A 50 10.31 9.06 -8.43
N GLY A 51 11.29 8.89 -9.32
CA GLY A 51 11.29 9.35 -10.71
C GLY A 51 11.06 10.86 -10.83
N LYS A 52 10.06 11.27 -11.62
CA LYS A 52 9.70 12.67 -11.85
C LYS A 52 9.09 13.37 -10.64
N CYS A 53 8.82 12.63 -9.56
CA CYS A 53 8.04 13.11 -8.42
C CYS A 53 8.77 12.90 -7.08
N PRO A 54 10.00 13.43 -6.90
CA PRO A 54 10.73 13.29 -5.63
C PRO A 54 9.97 13.92 -4.44
N GLN A 55 9.11 14.92 -4.70
CA GLN A 55 8.26 15.56 -3.70
C GLN A 55 7.28 14.58 -3.02
N LEU A 56 7.09 13.39 -3.60
CA LEU A 56 6.22 12.35 -3.07
C LEU A 56 6.89 11.46 -2.05
N GLU A 57 8.22 11.53 -1.91
CA GLU A 57 8.93 10.79 -0.89
C GLU A 57 8.44 11.21 0.51
N PRO A 58 7.95 10.26 1.34
CA PRO A 58 7.55 10.58 2.71
C PRO A 58 8.78 10.97 3.52
N VAL A 59 8.69 12.09 4.25
CA VAL A 59 9.68 12.45 5.27
C VAL A 59 9.54 11.55 6.50
N GLU A 60 10.59 11.41 7.30
CA GLU A 60 10.60 10.51 8.47
C GLU A 60 9.51 10.85 9.50
N SER A 61 9.20 12.14 9.68
CA SER A 61 8.11 12.56 10.57
C SER A 61 6.75 12.02 10.12
N ASP A 62 6.50 12.00 8.80
CA ASP A 62 5.25 11.53 8.23
C ASP A 62 5.14 10.02 8.35
N LYS A 63 6.24 9.30 8.10
CA LYS A 63 6.31 7.84 8.31
C LYS A 63 6.02 7.49 9.77
N LYS A 64 6.65 8.19 10.72
CA LYS A 64 6.44 7.98 12.15
C LYS A 64 5.00 8.28 12.58
N ALA A 65 4.48 9.44 12.23
CA ALA A 65 3.10 9.83 12.56
C ALA A 65 2.09 8.82 12.02
N LYS A 66 2.31 8.33 10.79
CA LYS A 66 1.48 7.30 10.19
C LYS A 66 1.59 5.96 10.93
N ALA A 67 2.80 5.52 11.26
CA ALA A 67 3.04 4.30 12.01
C ALA A 67 2.39 4.33 13.40
N ASP A 68 2.39 5.49 14.07
CA ASP A 68 1.75 5.68 15.37
C ASP A 68 0.22 5.53 15.26
N ILE A 69 -0.41 6.10 14.22
CA ILE A 69 -1.85 5.93 13.95
C ILE A 69 -2.19 4.46 13.70
N ILE A 70 -1.43 3.78 12.83
CA ILE A 70 -1.65 2.36 12.51
C ILE A 70 -1.50 1.51 13.78
N SER A 71 -0.44 1.76 14.56
CA SER A 71 -0.19 1.05 15.82
C SER A 71 -1.32 1.27 16.84
N SER A 72 -1.87 2.47 16.91
CA SER A 72 -3.03 2.77 17.76
C SER A 72 -4.26 1.99 17.31
N CYS A 73 -4.56 1.98 16.01
CA CYS A 73 -5.69 1.24 15.45
C CYS A 73 -5.59 -0.26 15.69
N LEU A 74 -4.41 -0.86 15.43
CA LEU A 74 -4.15 -2.28 15.66
C LEU A 74 -4.28 -2.68 17.13
N LYS A 75 -3.96 -1.79 18.08
CA LYS A 75 -4.16 -2.06 19.52
C LYS A 75 -5.64 -2.03 19.92
N SER A 76 -6.45 -1.21 19.26
CA SER A 76 -7.87 -1.03 19.59
C SER A 76 -8.78 -2.08 18.96
N ILE A 77 -8.35 -2.72 17.88
CA ILE A 77 -9.13 -3.68 17.11
C ILE A 77 -8.58 -5.08 17.40
N ALA A 78 -9.39 -5.91 18.04
CA ALA A 78 -8.98 -7.28 18.37
C ALA A 78 -8.71 -8.09 17.09
N LEU A 79 -7.69 -8.95 17.15
CA LEU A 79 -7.48 -9.97 16.13
C LEU A 79 -8.63 -10.98 16.19
N PRO A 80 -9.10 -11.48 15.03
CA PRO A 80 -10.14 -12.50 15.01
C PRO A 80 -9.63 -13.81 15.60
N GLU A 81 -10.47 -14.48 16.39
CA GLU A 81 -10.13 -15.79 17.00
C GLU A 81 -9.94 -16.88 15.94
N ASN A 82 -10.73 -16.82 14.86
CA ASN A 82 -10.65 -17.73 13.72
C ASN A 82 -10.15 -16.99 12.48
N MET A 83 -9.04 -17.44 11.92
CA MET A 83 -8.43 -16.85 10.71
C MET A 83 -9.08 -17.43 9.45
N THR A 84 -10.22 -16.88 9.08
CA THR A 84 -10.90 -17.11 7.80
C THR A 84 -10.66 -15.92 6.87
N GLN A 85 -10.84 -16.10 5.57
CA GLN A 85 -10.70 -14.98 4.62
C GLN A 85 -11.65 -13.82 4.96
N GLU A 86 -12.90 -14.14 5.35
CA GLU A 86 -13.89 -13.14 5.73
C GLU A 86 -13.49 -12.37 6.98
N THR A 87 -13.04 -13.08 8.03
CA THR A 87 -12.63 -12.43 9.29
C THR A 87 -11.37 -11.59 9.12
N VAL A 88 -10.42 -12.02 8.28
CA VAL A 88 -9.23 -11.24 7.93
C VAL A 88 -9.63 -9.97 7.16
N GLU A 89 -10.53 -10.08 6.18
CA GLU A 89 -10.96 -8.92 5.40
C GLU A 89 -11.76 -7.91 6.23
N LYS A 90 -12.62 -8.42 7.12
CA LYS A 90 -13.32 -7.58 8.10
C LYS A 90 -12.34 -6.82 9.00
N HIS A 91 -11.36 -7.52 9.58
CA HIS A 91 -10.35 -6.90 10.43
C HIS A 91 -9.53 -5.84 9.65
N ARG A 92 -9.11 -6.14 8.42
CA ARG A 92 -8.42 -5.17 7.54
C ARG A 92 -9.28 -3.94 7.27
N THR A 93 -10.56 -4.13 6.98
CA THR A 93 -11.53 -3.04 6.76
C THR A 93 -11.71 -2.17 8.00
N GLU A 94 -11.79 -2.76 9.18
CA GLU A 94 -11.90 -2.04 10.46
C GLU A 94 -10.64 -1.22 10.76
N VAL A 95 -9.46 -1.80 10.56
CA VAL A 95 -8.18 -1.09 10.74
C VAL A 95 -8.05 0.08 9.75
N ALA A 96 -8.39 -0.15 8.48
CA ALA A 96 -8.40 0.91 7.47
C ALA A 96 -9.35 2.04 7.83
N ARG A 97 -10.57 1.72 8.28
CA ARG A 97 -11.56 2.72 8.72
C ARG A 97 -11.06 3.51 9.93
N CYS A 98 -10.45 2.85 10.92
CA CYS A 98 -9.87 3.53 12.07
C CYS A 98 -8.81 4.55 11.65
N ALA A 99 -7.85 4.14 10.81
CA ALA A 99 -6.78 5.02 10.36
C ALA A 99 -7.32 6.21 9.56
N LEU A 100 -8.27 5.97 8.65
CA LEU A 100 -8.90 7.02 7.84
C LEU A 100 -9.69 8.02 8.70
N ASN A 101 -10.37 7.55 9.75
CA ASN A 101 -11.05 8.41 10.72
C ASN A 101 -10.05 9.26 11.52
N ALA A 102 -8.98 8.65 12.04
CA ALA A 102 -7.96 9.35 12.82
C ALA A 102 -7.31 10.51 12.05
N GLU A 103 -7.19 10.36 10.73
CA GLU A 103 -6.66 11.39 9.85
C GLU A 103 -7.71 12.34 9.29
N ASN A 104 -8.99 12.22 9.66
CA ASN A 104 -10.10 13.03 9.13
C ASN A 104 -10.22 12.95 7.59
N TRP A 105 -10.27 11.73 7.05
CA TRP A 105 -10.52 11.46 5.63
C TRP A 105 -11.99 11.30 5.28
N PHE A 106 -12.87 11.32 6.28
CA PHE A 106 -14.31 11.32 6.08
C PHE A 106 -14.89 12.70 6.41
N THR A 107 -15.93 13.09 5.69
CA THR A 107 -16.81 14.20 6.04
C THR A 107 -17.72 13.80 7.21
N GLU A 108 -18.46 14.77 7.76
CA GLU A 108 -19.46 14.52 8.81
C GLU A 108 -20.58 13.56 8.35
N ASP A 109 -20.91 13.54 7.05
CA ASP A 109 -21.86 12.59 6.45
C ASP A 109 -21.23 11.23 6.08
N GLY A 110 -19.98 10.99 6.48
CA GLY A 110 -19.28 9.71 6.28
C GLY A 110 -18.78 9.45 4.86
N LYS A 111 -18.78 10.46 3.99
CA LYS A 111 -18.22 10.36 2.64
C LYS A 111 -16.72 10.60 2.63
N TYR A 112 -16.03 10.01 1.66
CA TYR A 112 -14.60 10.24 1.50
C TYR A 112 -14.31 11.68 1.02
N ARG A 113 -13.28 12.31 1.59
CA ARG A 113 -12.88 13.69 1.30
C ARG A 113 -11.99 13.78 0.05
N TYR A 114 -12.60 13.68 -1.13
CA TYR A 114 -11.91 13.87 -2.43
C TYR A 114 -11.37 15.31 -2.62
N ASP A 115 -11.99 16.31 -1.99
CA ASP A 115 -11.52 17.70 -1.93
C ASP A 115 -10.17 17.83 -1.20
N LYS A 116 -10.07 17.17 -0.05
CA LYS A 116 -8.83 17.13 0.75
C LYS A 116 -7.72 16.42 -0.01
N ALA A 117 -8.08 15.32 -0.65
CA ALA A 117 -7.23 14.55 -1.54
C ALA A 117 -6.60 15.40 -2.66
N GLU A 118 -7.42 16.17 -3.38
CA GLU A 118 -6.96 17.10 -4.41
C GLU A 118 -6.03 18.17 -3.83
N SER A 119 -6.39 18.72 -2.67
CA SER A 119 -5.59 19.73 -1.97
C SER A 119 -4.20 19.21 -1.58
N GLU A 120 -4.14 17.96 -1.12
CA GLU A 120 -2.89 17.26 -0.78
C GLU A 120 -2.00 17.05 -2.01
N ILE A 121 -2.58 16.74 -3.18
CA ILE A 121 -1.83 16.63 -4.44
C ILE A 121 -1.21 17.98 -4.80
N LYS A 122 -2.00 19.07 -4.79
CA LYS A 122 -1.52 20.43 -5.10
C LYS A 122 -0.47 20.92 -4.10
N ALA A 123 -0.61 20.55 -2.83
CA ALA A 123 0.33 20.94 -1.78
C ALA A 123 1.73 20.33 -1.98
N LYS A 124 1.86 19.23 -2.74
CA LYS A 124 3.17 18.65 -3.10
C LYS A 124 3.95 19.48 -4.11
N LYS A 125 3.33 20.49 -4.74
CA LYS A 125 3.99 21.39 -5.70
C LYS A 125 4.74 20.58 -6.77
N LEU A 126 4.00 19.68 -7.42
CA LEU A 126 4.57 18.85 -8.47
C LEU A 126 4.91 19.73 -9.68
N SER A 127 5.73 19.22 -10.60
CA SER A 127 6.08 19.99 -11.79
C SER A 127 4.84 20.31 -12.62
N GLN A 128 4.90 21.40 -13.38
CA GLN A 128 3.79 21.82 -14.26
C GLN A 128 3.43 20.78 -15.34
N GLU A 129 4.36 19.86 -15.67
CA GLU A 129 4.10 18.73 -16.55
C GLU A 129 3.30 17.62 -15.84
N VAL A 130 3.62 17.35 -14.58
CA VAL A 130 3.12 16.18 -13.82
C VAL A 130 1.80 16.48 -13.12
N GLU A 131 1.70 17.64 -12.45
CA GLU A 131 0.54 17.96 -11.60
C GLU A 131 -0.80 17.88 -12.36
N PRO A 132 -0.95 18.46 -13.57
CA PRO A 132 -2.21 18.39 -14.29
C PRO A 132 -2.60 16.96 -14.68
N GLN A 133 -1.61 16.10 -14.95
CA GLN A 133 -1.86 14.70 -15.28
C GLN A 133 -2.40 13.93 -14.07
N ILE A 134 -1.80 14.12 -12.89
CA ILE A 134 -2.26 13.47 -11.65
C ILE A 134 -3.63 14.01 -11.23
N LEU A 135 -3.88 15.32 -11.36
CA LEU A 135 -5.19 15.91 -11.06
C LEU A 135 -6.28 15.42 -12.01
N ARG A 136 -5.96 15.19 -13.28
CA ARG A 136 -6.90 14.54 -14.21
C ARG A 136 -7.23 13.12 -13.75
N GLN A 137 -6.22 12.33 -13.37
CA GLN A 137 -6.45 10.96 -12.88
C GLN A 137 -7.19 10.93 -11.54
N HIS A 138 -7.00 11.94 -10.67
CA HIS A 138 -7.81 12.12 -9.47
C HIS A 138 -9.30 12.18 -9.78
N GLY A 139 -9.69 12.96 -10.80
CA GLY A 139 -11.09 13.05 -11.24
C GLY A 139 -11.61 11.73 -11.81
N GLU A 140 -10.84 11.08 -12.69
CA GLU A 140 -11.24 9.81 -13.31
C GLU A 140 -11.34 8.67 -12.29
N CYS A 141 -10.34 8.49 -11.42
CA CYS A 141 -10.35 7.47 -10.37
C CYS A 141 -11.48 7.69 -9.37
N ARG A 142 -11.81 8.94 -9.05
CA ARG A 142 -12.96 9.27 -8.20
C ARG A 142 -14.25 8.81 -8.87
N LYS A 143 -14.46 9.20 -10.12
CA LYS A 143 -15.66 8.86 -10.88
C LYS A 143 -15.83 7.35 -11.03
N GLU A 144 -14.74 6.63 -11.27
CA GLU A 144 -14.75 5.17 -11.33
C GLU A 144 -15.15 4.56 -9.98
N ALA A 145 -14.54 5.01 -8.88
CA ALA A 145 -14.86 4.52 -7.55
C ALA A 145 -16.31 4.78 -7.16
N GLU A 146 -16.81 6.01 -7.37
CA GLU A 146 -18.21 6.37 -7.10
C GLU A 146 -19.20 5.59 -7.98
N GLY A 147 -18.81 5.25 -9.21
CA GLY A 147 -19.62 4.45 -10.13
C GLY A 147 -19.70 2.97 -9.77
N GLN A 148 -18.62 2.38 -9.24
CA GLN A 148 -18.56 0.96 -8.86
C GLN A 148 -19.09 0.70 -7.45
N PHE A 149 -18.81 1.62 -6.52
CA PHE A 149 -19.17 1.50 -5.13
C PHE A 149 -19.84 2.80 -4.66
N PRO A 150 -21.13 2.78 -4.29
CA PRO A 150 -21.84 4.00 -3.88
C PRO A 150 -21.25 4.66 -2.63
N SER A 151 -20.68 3.87 -1.70
CA SER A 151 -20.02 4.36 -0.49
C SER A 151 -19.18 3.26 0.17
N GLY A 152 -18.40 3.64 1.20
CA GLY A 152 -17.70 2.71 2.08
C GLY A 152 -16.22 2.49 1.73
N ILE A 153 -15.59 1.54 2.43
CA ILE A 153 -14.14 1.30 2.32
C ILE A 153 -13.74 0.75 0.95
N ALA A 154 -14.59 -0.07 0.31
CA ALA A 154 -14.33 -0.60 -1.03
C ALA A 154 -14.20 0.52 -2.09
N GLN A 155 -15.04 1.56 -2.00
CA GLN A 155 -14.93 2.76 -2.85
C GLN A 155 -13.55 3.42 -2.70
N ILE A 156 -13.10 3.57 -1.46
CA ILE A 156 -11.83 4.23 -1.13
C ILE A 156 -10.65 3.36 -1.59
N GLN A 157 -10.70 2.05 -1.38
CA GLN A 157 -9.67 1.11 -1.82
C GLN A 157 -9.51 1.12 -3.34
N LEU A 158 -10.61 1.09 -4.09
CA LEU A 158 -10.56 1.19 -5.55
C LEU A 158 -9.96 2.52 -6.00
N TYR A 159 -10.42 3.63 -5.42
CA TYR A 159 -9.87 4.95 -5.71
C TYR A 159 -8.35 5.04 -5.40
N GLN A 160 -7.91 4.53 -4.25
CA GLN A 160 -6.50 4.53 -3.85
C GLN A 160 -5.66 3.68 -4.80
N ALA A 161 -6.10 2.46 -5.13
CA ALA A 161 -5.40 1.59 -6.07
C ALA A 161 -5.27 2.23 -7.47
N CYS A 162 -6.34 2.86 -7.96
CA CYS A 162 -6.34 3.59 -9.23
C CYS A 162 -5.34 4.76 -9.21
N MET A 163 -5.36 5.56 -8.15
CA MET A 163 -4.41 6.67 -7.98
C MET A 163 -2.96 6.19 -7.90
N ASP A 164 -2.70 5.12 -7.14
CA ASP A 164 -1.35 4.59 -6.96
C ASP A 164 -0.78 4.03 -8.27
N TYR A 165 -1.61 3.35 -9.06
CA TYR A 165 -1.25 2.90 -10.41
C TYR A 165 -0.84 4.09 -11.28
N HIS A 166 -1.71 5.11 -11.40
CA HIS A 166 -1.46 6.23 -12.28
C HIS A 166 -0.30 7.12 -11.81
N ILE A 167 -0.16 7.37 -10.51
CA ILE A 167 0.98 8.09 -9.96
C ILE A 167 2.27 7.33 -10.27
N SER A 168 2.30 6.01 -10.08
CA SER A 168 3.49 5.21 -10.39
C SER A 168 3.88 5.32 -11.86
N GLN A 169 2.92 5.28 -12.78
CA GLN A 169 3.16 5.42 -14.22
C GLN A 169 3.62 6.84 -14.61
N ILE A 170 2.91 7.87 -14.14
CA ILE A 170 3.20 9.28 -14.48
C ILE A 170 4.55 9.70 -13.92
N CYS A 171 4.84 9.30 -12.68
CA CYS A 171 6.09 9.63 -12.00
C CYS A 171 7.25 8.71 -12.42
N GLY A 172 6.99 7.52 -12.96
CA GLY A 172 8.02 6.54 -13.27
C GLY A 172 8.66 5.95 -12.01
N ILE A 173 7.84 5.64 -11.00
CA ILE A 173 8.32 5.11 -9.72
C ILE A 173 8.81 3.67 -9.93
N THR A 174 10.00 3.36 -9.43
CA THR A 174 10.60 2.01 -9.52
C THR A 174 11.26 1.59 -8.21
N ILE A 175 11.34 0.28 -7.97
CA ILE A 175 12.10 -0.28 -6.85
C ILE A 175 13.53 -0.51 -7.32
N VAL A 176 14.49 0.03 -6.57
CA VAL A 176 15.93 -0.11 -6.80
C VAL A 176 16.55 -0.93 -5.67
N GLY A 177 17.30 -1.99 -5.99
CA GLY A 177 17.93 -2.89 -5.02
C GLY A 177 17.55 -4.36 -5.22
N PRO A 178 18.28 -5.31 -4.59
CA PRO A 178 18.01 -6.72 -4.79
C PRO A 178 16.66 -7.07 -4.17
N SER A 179 15.66 -7.30 -5.02
CA SER A 179 14.60 -8.25 -4.70
C SER A 179 15.29 -9.55 -4.30
N SER A 180 15.14 -9.99 -3.05
CA SER A 180 15.66 -11.31 -2.65
C SER A 180 15.18 -12.37 -3.66
N PRO A 181 16.01 -13.38 -3.98
CA PRO A 181 15.72 -14.32 -5.05
C PRO A 181 14.41 -15.07 -4.80
N GLN A 182 13.63 -15.25 -5.87
CA GLN A 182 12.49 -16.18 -5.94
C GLN A 182 12.91 -17.62 -5.62
#